data_AF-A0A2V9SBQ3-F1
#
_entry.id   AF-A0A2V9SBQ3-F1
#
_cell.length_a   1.000
_cell.length_b   1.000
_cell.length_c   1.000
_cell.angle_alpha   90.00
_cell.angle_beta   90.00
_cell.angle_gamma   90.00
#
_symmetry.space_group_name_H-M   'P 1'
#
loop_
_entity.id
_entity.type
_entity.pdbx_description
1 polymer ?
#
loop_
_entity_poly.entity_id
_entity_poly.type
_entity_poly.pdbx_seq_one_letter_code
_entity_poly.pdbx_strand_id
1 'polypeptide(L)'
;MFGIVLLTLVLISLASIYSDLMMRIRLTKRLPPENGLSWWMRSSDEVGRTYQELLPGSYLPSIIPYVFWLFLATAAAAAVLIALRKSI
;
A
#
# COMPACT_ATOMS: atom_id res chain seq x y z
N MET A 1 -15.10 12.06 15.74
CA MET A 1 -14.40 10.74 15.75
C MET A 1 -14.47 10.05 14.39
N PHE A 2 -15.66 9.87 13.79
CA PHE A 2 -15.81 9.25 12.46
C PHE A 2 -14.99 9.95 11.36
N GLY A 3 -15.01 11.28 11.29
CA GLY A 3 -14.24 12.04 10.30
C GLY A 3 -12.72 11.85 10.43
N ILE A 4 -12.19 11.68 11.64
CA ILE A 4 -10.75 11.45 11.86
C ILE A 4 -10.38 10.05 11.39
N VAL A 5 -11.15 9.03 11.76
CA VAL A 5 -10.94 7.65 11.29
C VAL A 5 -10.99 7.57 9.77
N LEU A 6 -12.00 8.21 9.15
CA LEU A 6 -12.16 8.23 7.70
C LEU A 6 -10.99 8.95 7.03
N LEU A 7 -10.54 10.09 7.57
CA LEU A 7 -9.36 10.81 7.08
C LEU A 7 -8.10 9.94 7.17
N THR A 8 -7.88 9.25 8.30
CA THR A 8 -6.73 8.36 8.49
C THR A 8 -6.75 7.22 7.48
N LEU A 9 -7.90 6.57 7.26
CA LEU A 9 -8.03 5.51 6.25
C LEU A 9 -7.77 6.03 4.83
N VAL A 10 -8.26 7.23 4.50
CA VAL A 10 -8.00 7.86 3.20
C VAL A 10 -6.51 8.14 3.00
N LEU A 11 -5.82 8.67 4.02
CA LEU A 11 -4.38 8.93 3.95
C LEU A 11 -3.57 7.64 3.80
N ILE A 12 -3.95 6.57 4.51
CA ILE A 12 -3.31 5.25 4.39
C ILE A 12 -3.52 4.69 2.99
N SER A 13 -4.74 4.73 2.46
CA SER A 13 -5.05 4.29 1.10
C SER A 13 -4.28 5.08 0.05
N LEU A 14 -4.19 6.40 0.20
CA LEU A 14 -3.40 7.26 -0.69
C LEU A 14 -1.91 6.91 -0.65
N ALA A 15 -1.35 6.69 0.54
CA ALA A 15 0.05 6.29 0.70
C ALA A 15 0.32 4.92 0.06
N SER A 16 -0.60 3.97 0.20
CA SER A 16 -0.50 2.64 -0.40
C SER A 16 -0.53 2.71 -1.92
N ILE A 17 -1.50 3.46 -2.49
CA ILE A 17 -1.61 3.68 -3.93
C ILE A 17 -0.34 4.36 -4.45
N TYR A 18 0.12 5.42 -3.80
CA TYR A 18 1.30 6.18 -4.21
C TYR A 18 2.57 5.31 -4.22
N SER A 19 2.72 4.44 -3.21
CA SER A 19 3.86 3.53 -3.10
C SER A 19 3.86 2.50 -4.24
N ASP A 20 2.71 1.87 -4.53
CA ASP A 20 2.54 0.92 -5.63
C ASP A 20 2.85 1.57 -6.99
N LEU A 21 2.29 2.76 -7.22
CA LEU A 21 2.48 3.53 -8.45
C LEU A 21 3.95 3.91 -8.65
N MET A 22 4.66 4.31 -7.58
CA MET A 22 6.09 4.63 -7.67
C MET A 22 6.96 3.43 -7.99
N MET A 23 6.67 2.25 -7.43
CA MET A 23 7.41 1.03 -7.78
C MET A 23 7.20 0.68 -9.25
N ARG A 24 5.96 0.71 -9.73
CA ARG A 24 5.65 0.46 -11.15
C ARG A 24 6.35 1.45 -12.08
N ILE A 25 6.26 2.75 -11.81
CA ILE A 25 6.95 3.78 -12.61
C ILE A 25 8.45 3.55 -12.64
N ARG A 26 9.06 3.24 -11.49
CA ARG A 26 10.52 2.99 -11.41
C ARG A 26 10.93 1.72 -12.14
N LEU A 27 10.12 0.66 -12.08
CA LEU A 27 10.33 -0.56 -12.87
C LEU A 27 10.22 -0.28 -14.36
N THR A 28 9.17 0.40 -14.81
CA THR A 28 8.98 0.79 -16.22
C THR A 28 10.13 1.65 -16.75
N LYS A 29 10.73 2.51 -15.92
CA LYS A 29 11.90 3.32 -16.31
C LYS A 29 13.21 2.54 -16.37
N ARG A 30 13.35 1.44 -15.62
CA ARG A 30 14.61 0.67 -15.51
C ARG A 30 14.62 -0.59 -16.37
N LEU A 31 13.46 -1.15 -16.70
CA LEU A 31 13.33 -2.32 -17.55
C LEU A 31 13.14 -1.91 -19.02
N PRO A 32 13.52 -2.78 -19.98
CA PRO A 32 13.35 -2.52 -21.40
C PRO A 32 11.88 -2.20 -21.76
N PRO A 33 11.63 -1.28 -22.71
CA PRO A 33 10.30 -0.77 -23.04
C PRO A 33 9.32 -1.86 -23.53
N GLU A 34 9.81 -2.99 -24.05
CA GLU A 34 8.98 -4.14 -24.45
C GLU A 34 8.19 -4.74 -23.28
N ASN A 35 8.68 -4.60 -22.04
CA ASN A 35 8.00 -5.09 -20.84
C ASN A 35 7.35 -3.97 -20.01
N GLY A 36 7.49 -2.70 -20.43
CA GLY A 36 7.07 -1.55 -19.62
C GLY A 36 5.58 -1.55 -19.24
N LEU A 37 4.71 -1.96 -20.18
CA LEU A 37 3.26 -2.08 -20.00
C LEU A 37 2.85 -3.34 -19.23
N SER A 38 3.60 -4.44 -19.35
CA SER A 38 3.25 -5.70 -18.65
C SER A 38 3.38 -5.56 -17.13
N TRP A 39 4.26 -4.67 -16.64
CA TRP A 39 4.38 -4.33 -15.23
C TRP A 39 3.14 -3.65 -14.64
N TRP A 40 2.28 -3.04 -15.45
CA TRP A 40 1.03 -2.44 -14.98
C TRP A 40 -0.09 -3.47 -14.78
N MET A 41 0.00 -4.62 -15.46
CA MET A 41 -0.94 -5.73 -15.31
C MET A 41 -0.53 -6.73 -14.22
N ARG A 42 0.72 -6.69 -13.74
CA ARG A 42 1.21 -7.61 -12.70
C ARG A 42 0.68 -7.27 -11.31
N SER A 43 0.57 -8.30 -10.46
CA SER A 43 0.17 -8.16 -9.06
C SER A 43 1.16 -7.26 -8.29
N SER A 44 0.67 -6.52 -7.30
CA SER A 44 1.50 -5.68 -6.43
C SER A 44 2.58 -6.49 -5.70
N ASP A 45 2.29 -7.74 -5.33
CA ASP A 45 3.28 -8.65 -4.71
C ASP A 45 4.43 -8.98 -5.67
N GLU A 46 4.10 -9.21 -6.94
CA GLU A 46 5.09 -9.53 -7.97
C GLU A 46 5.94 -8.30 -8.30
N VAL A 47 5.31 -7.13 -8.39
CA VAL A 47 5.96 -5.82 -8.55
C VAL A 47 6.92 -5.55 -7.40
N GLY A 48 6.48 -5.77 -6.16
CA GLY A 48 7.30 -5.56 -4.95
C GLY A 48 8.52 -6.48 -4.92
N ARG A 49 8.33 -7.76 -5.24
CA ARG A 49 9.42 -8.75 -5.31
C ARG A 49 10.46 -8.39 -6.37
N THR A 50 10.04 -8.12 -7.61
CA THR A 50 10.97 -7.74 -8.68
C THR A 50 11.64 -6.40 -8.38
N TYR A 51 10.94 -5.45 -7.76
CA TYR A 51 11.53 -4.18 -7.34
C TYR A 51 12.63 -4.37 -6.27
N GLN A 52 12.43 -5.31 -5.34
CA GLN A 52 13.43 -5.66 -4.32
C GLN A 52 14.65 -6.38 -4.92
N GLU A 53 14.43 -7.24 -5.92
CA GLU A 53 15.51 -7.92 -6.66
C GLU A 53 16.35 -6.93 -7.50
N LEU A 54 15.71 -5.91 -8.10
CA LEU A 54 16.38 -4.91 -8.94
C LEU A 54 17.00 -3.75 -8.16
N LEU A 55 16.48 -3.44 -6.97
CA LEU A 55 17.01 -2.40 -6.08
C LEU A 55 17.18 -2.95 -4.65
N PRO A 56 18.23 -3.77 -4.41
CA PRO A 56 18.58 -4.20 -3.07
C PRO A 56 18.91 -2.96 -2.22
N GLY A 57 18.10 -2.69 -1.19
CA GLY A 57 18.24 -1.54 -0.29
C GLY A 57 17.13 -0.49 -0.38
N SER A 58 16.12 -0.65 -1.25
CA SER A 58 14.96 0.23 -1.23
C SER A 58 13.96 -0.15 -0.13
N TYR A 59 13.60 0.81 0.72
CA TYR A 59 12.63 0.62 1.81
C TYR A 59 11.17 0.53 1.33
N LEU A 60 10.87 0.94 0.09
CA LEU A 60 9.50 0.93 -0.46
C LEU A 60 8.79 -0.43 -0.35
N PRO A 61 9.35 -1.56 -0.81
CA PRO A 61 8.70 -2.86 -0.71
C PRO A 61 8.50 -3.30 0.74
N SER A 62 9.37 -2.87 1.66
CA SER A 62 9.22 -3.14 3.09
C SER A 62 8.10 -2.32 3.73
N ILE A 63 7.77 -1.13 3.21
CA ILE A 63 6.73 -0.25 3.77
C ILE A 63 5.31 -0.77 3.49
N ILE A 64 5.08 -1.42 2.35
CA ILE A 64 3.76 -1.93 1.94
C ILE A 64 3.09 -2.81 3.01
N PRO A 65 3.75 -3.87 3.56
CA PRO A 65 3.12 -4.68 4.59
C PRO A 65 2.81 -3.88 5.85
N TYR A 66 3.64 -2.91 6.24
CA TYR A 66 3.34 -2.05 7.39
C TYR A 66 2.12 -1.17 7.15
N VAL A 67 1.95 -0.63 5.94
CA VAL A 67 0.77 0.16 5.57
C VAL A 67 -0.50 -0.70 5.61
N PHE A 68 -0.43 -1.95 5.14
CA PHE A 68 -1.53 -2.90 5.25
C PHE A 68 -1.89 -3.23 6.71
N TRP A 69 -0.89 -3.53 7.55
CA TRP A 69 -1.10 -3.80 8.98
C TRP A 69 -1.67 -2.59 9.72
N LEU A 70 -1.22 -1.38 9.37
CA LEU A 70 -1.70 -0.15 9.96
C LEU A 70 -3.16 0.11 9.55
N PHE A 71 -3.51 -0.12 8.29
CA PHE A 71 -4.91 -0.10 7.81
C PHE A 71 -5.78 -1.09 8.62
N LEU A 72 -5.34 -2.34 8.73
CA LEU A 72 -6.08 -3.39 9.44
C LEU A 72 -6.27 -3.04 10.92
N ALA A 73 -5.22 -2.56 11.59
CA ALA A 73 -5.28 -2.12 12.98
C ALA A 73 -6.24 -0.94 13.17
N THR A 74 -6.23 0.04 12.27
CA THR A 74 -7.16 1.18 12.31
C THR A 74 -8.61 0.77 12.06
N ALA A 75 -8.85 -0.14 11.11
CA ALA A 75 -10.18 -0.66 10.83
C ALA A 75 -10.73 -1.47 12.01
N ALA A 76 -9.90 -2.33 12.62
CA ALA A 76 -10.27 -3.09 13.81
C ALA A 76 -10.57 -2.17 14.99
N ALA A 77 -9.73 -1.16 15.26
CA ALA A 77 -9.96 -0.19 16.33
C ALA A 77 -11.27 0.59 16.10
N ALA A 78 -11.56 1.01 14.87
CA ALA A 78 -12.81 1.67 14.53
C ALA A 78 -14.03 0.76 14.75
N ALA A 79 -13.94 -0.51 14.33
CA ALA A 79 -15.02 -1.48 14.54
C ALA A 79 -15.30 -1.73 16.02
N VAL A 80 -14.24 -1.86 16.84
CA VAL A 80 -14.35 -2.02 18.30
C VAL A 80 -15.02 -0.79 18.93
N LEU A 81 -14.62 0.43 18.55
CA LEU A 81 -15.23 1.66 19.06
C LEU A 81 -16.72 1.77 18.69
N ILE A 82 -17.10 1.36 17.48
CA ILE A 82 -18.50 1.33 17.04
C ILE A 82 -19.30 0.28 17.84
N ALA A 83 -18.73 -0.91 18.05
CA ALA A 83 -19.39 -1.97 18.81
C ALA A 83 -19.60 -1.58 20.28
N LEU A 84 -18.59 -0.99 20.93
CA LEU A 84 -18.68 -0.45 22.30
C LEU A 84 -19.74 0.64 22.41
N ARG A 85 -19.80 1.57 21.45
CA ARG A 85 -20.82 2.64 21.44
C ARG A 85 -22.23 2.09 21.29
N LYS A 86 -22.42 0.96 20.59
CA LYS A 86 -23.73 0.34 20.40
C LYS A 86 -24.20 -0.49 21.62
N SER A 87 -23.27 -0.80 22.53
CA SER A 87 -23.51 -1.60 23.73
C SER A 87 -23.83 -0.77 24.98
N ILE A 88 -23.73 0.56 24.90
CA ILE A 88 -24.07 1.54 25.94
C ILE A 88 -25.35 2.26 25.51
#